data_AF-A0A1Q3GJQ4-F1
#
_entry.id   AF-A0A1Q3GJQ4-F1
#
_cell.length_a   1.000
_cell.length_b   1.000
_cell.length_c   1.000
_cell.angle_alpha   90.00
_cell.angle_beta   90.00
_cell.angle_gamma   90.00
#
_symmetry.space_group_name_H-M   'P 1'
#
loop_
_entity.id
_entity.type
_entity.pdbx_description
1 polymer ?
#
loop_
_entity_poly.entity_id
_entity_poly.type
_entity_poly.pdbx_seq_one_letter_code
_entity_poly.pdbx_strand_id
1 'polypeptide(L)'
;MHQNEQQKISSWKAFEEQHPLPDHLENKIVESLKQKELIKPSRIRTIPRWTMGVAASVIFFLLGFYVNASLTTSTEGYLTEFNYMLLLHENDQFVAGNPEQRFQEYAQWMGGIYEKGLKIDGQELARKGTDIQSIISNKSHFTTGYFLLKAPNLKEAQAIAQSCPHVKYGGQIEIKPILKH
;
A
#
# COMPACT_ATOMS: atom_id res chain seq x y z
N MET A 1 -17.39 -74.18 -32.34
CA MET A 1 -16.43 -74.25 -31.22
C MET A 1 -16.20 -72.83 -30.73
N HIS A 2 -16.74 -72.54 -29.54
CA HIS A 2 -16.72 -71.23 -28.90
C HIS A 2 -15.37 -70.99 -28.22
N GLN A 3 -14.68 -69.90 -28.58
CA GLN A 3 -13.69 -69.27 -27.74
C GLN A 3 -14.26 -67.92 -27.32
N ASN A 4 -14.75 -67.88 -26.08
CA ASN A 4 -15.32 -66.71 -25.44
C ASN A 4 -14.17 -65.96 -24.76
N GLU A 5 -13.64 -64.92 -25.42
CA GLU A 5 -12.57 -64.08 -24.90
C GLU A 5 -13.05 -63.30 -23.68
N GLN A 6 -12.49 -63.62 -22.51
CA GLN A 6 -12.58 -62.78 -21.33
C GLN A 6 -11.79 -61.49 -21.58
N GLN A 7 -12.49 -60.39 -21.87
CA GLN A 7 -11.91 -59.06 -21.94
C GLN A 7 -11.50 -58.59 -20.54
N LYS A 8 -10.18 -58.45 -20.37
CA LYS A 8 -9.50 -57.97 -19.18
C LYS A 8 -9.61 -56.45 -19.10
N ILE A 9 -10.46 -55.94 -18.22
CA ILE A 9 -10.62 -54.49 -17.98
C ILE A 9 -9.32 -53.98 -17.34
N SER A 10 -8.54 -53.18 -18.09
CA SER A 10 -7.19 -52.74 -17.71
C SER A 10 -7.11 -51.33 -17.11
N SER A 11 -8.24 -50.64 -16.91
CA SER A 11 -8.27 -49.36 -16.20
C SER A 11 -9.65 -49.03 -15.64
N TRP A 12 -9.70 -48.37 -14.48
CA TRP A 12 -10.94 -47.87 -13.84
C TRP A 12 -11.73 -46.91 -14.75
N LYS A 13 -11.02 -46.15 -15.59
CA LYS A 13 -11.62 -45.22 -16.56
C LYS A 13 -12.42 -45.93 -17.65
N ALA A 14 -11.94 -47.08 -18.13
CA ALA A 14 -12.65 -47.85 -19.16
C ALA A 14 -13.95 -48.49 -18.63
N PHE A 15 -14.01 -48.77 -17.32
CA PHE A 15 -15.22 -49.25 -16.66
C PHE A 15 -16.28 -48.16 -16.52
N GLU A 16 -15.88 -46.94 -16.14
CA GLU A 16 -16.77 -45.78 -15.99
C GLU A 16 -17.41 -45.34 -17.32
N GLU A 17 -16.68 -45.46 -18.43
CA GLU A 17 -17.23 -45.17 -19.76
C GLU A 17 -18.27 -46.20 -20.24
N GLN A 18 -18.11 -47.47 -19.87
CA GLN A 18 -19.04 -48.55 -20.25
C GLN A 18 -20.27 -48.64 -19.34
N HIS A 19 -20.15 -48.16 -18.10
CA HIS A 19 -21.23 -48.13 -17.11
C HIS A 19 -21.36 -46.73 -16.52
N PRO A 20 -21.92 -45.76 -17.26
CA PRO A 20 -22.18 -44.43 -16.72
C PRO A 20 -23.07 -44.58 -15.49
N LEU A 21 -22.58 -44.12 -14.34
CA LEU A 21 -23.34 -44.16 -13.10
C LEU A 21 -24.60 -43.29 -13.30
N PRO A 22 -25.79 -43.83 -13.04
CA PRO A 22 -27.01 -43.02 -13.12
C PRO A 22 -26.93 -41.82 -12.18
N ASP A 23 -27.25 -40.63 -12.69
CA ASP A 23 -27.18 -39.33 -11.98
C ASP A 23 -27.91 -39.32 -10.62
N HIS A 24 -28.87 -40.22 -10.44
CA HIS A 24 -29.64 -40.35 -9.20
C HIS A 24 -28.91 -41.12 -8.08
N LEU A 25 -27.83 -41.86 -8.38
CA LEU A 25 -27.08 -42.59 -7.37
C LEU A 25 -26.29 -41.66 -6.47
N GLU A 26 -25.74 -40.56 -7.01
CA GLU A 26 -25.05 -39.55 -6.22
C GLU A 26 -26.00 -38.93 -5.20
N ASN A 27 -27.20 -38.55 -5.63
CA ASN A 27 -28.22 -38.00 -4.74
C ASN A 27 -28.61 -38.99 -3.63
N LYS A 28 -28.75 -40.28 -3.96
CA LYS A 28 -29.08 -41.33 -2.99
C LYS A 28 -27.97 -41.59 -1.99
N ILE A 29 -26.70 -41.50 -2.42
CA ILE A 29 -25.53 -41.60 -1.54
C ILE A 29 -25.47 -40.39 -0.62
N VAL A 30 -25.63 -39.18 -1.15
CA VAL A 30 -25.64 -37.93 -0.38
C VAL A 30 -26.79 -37.92 0.64
N GLU A 31 -27.97 -38.39 0.28
CA GLU A 31 -29.10 -38.53 1.21
C GLU A 31 -28.83 -39.58 2.30
N SER A 32 -28.28 -40.74 1.94
CA SER A 32 -27.89 -41.78 2.89
C SER A 32 -26.83 -41.29 3.88
N LEU A 33 -25.86 -40.49 3.42
CA LEU A 33 -24.81 -39.91 4.27
C LEU A 33 -25.35 -38.79 5.17
N LYS A 34 -26.32 -37.99 4.70
CA LYS A 34 -27.03 -36.99 5.53
C LYS A 34 -27.90 -37.66 6.59
N GLN A 35 -28.61 -38.73 6.23
CA GLN A 35 -29.47 -39.49 7.16
C GLN A 35 -28.67 -40.20 8.25
N LYS A 36 -27.42 -40.59 7.95
CA LYS A 36 -26.47 -41.17 8.92
C LYS A 36 -25.67 -40.12 9.71
N GLU A 37 -26.00 -38.83 9.57
CA GLU A 37 -25.30 -37.69 10.20
C GLU A 37 -23.79 -37.59 9.89
N LEU A 38 -23.32 -38.25 8.84
CA LEU A 38 -21.90 -38.26 8.48
C LEU A 38 -21.46 -36.97 7.77
N ILE A 39 -22.40 -36.15 7.30
CA ILE A 39 -22.13 -34.86 6.64
C ILE A 39 -23.07 -33.80 7.21
N LYS A 40 -22.49 -32.73 7.79
CA LYS A 40 -23.25 -31.54 8.24
C LYS A 40 -23.48 -30.59 7.06
N PRO A 41 -24.69 -30.01 6.88
CA PRO A 41 -24.91 -29.01 5.85
C PRO A 41 -24.14 -27.73 6.17
N SER A 42 -23.18 -27.39 5.31
CA SER A 42 -22.47 -26.12 5.37
C SER A 42 -23.43 -24.99 4.94
N ARG A 43 -23.81 -24.13 5.89
CA ARG A 43 -24.57 -22.89 5.62
C ARG A 43 -23.61 -21.83 5.07
N ILE A 44 -23.43 -21.79 3.76
CA ILE A 44 -22.82 -20.63 3.10
C ILE A 44 -23.88 -19.53 3.06
N ARG A 45 -23.75 -18.52 3.93
CA ARG A 45 -24.57 -17.30 3.88
C ARG A 45 -24.19 -16.52 2.61
N THR A 46 -25.10 -16.49 1.64
CA THR A 46 -25.00 -15.63 0.46
C THR A 46 -25.24 -14.18 0.86
N ILE A 47 -24.21 -13.34 0.76
CA ILE A 47 -24.35 -11.90 0.96
C ILE A 47 -24.89 -11.30 -0.36
N PRO A 48 -26.00 -10.54 -0.33
CA PRO A 48 -26.62 -10.01 -1.54
C PRO A 48 -25.75 -8.92 -2.19
N ARG A 49 -25.61 -8.98 -3.53
CA ARG A 49 -24.69 -8.14 -4.36
C ARG A 49 -24.90 -6.62 -4.23
N TRP A 50 -25.97 -6.16 -3.59
CA TRP A 50 -26.21 -4.73 -3.31
C TRP A 50 -25.30 -4.16 -2.20
N THR A 51 -24.76 -4.98 -1.31
CA THR A 51 -23.84 -4.49 -0.26
C THR A 51 -22.46 -4.11 -0.81
N MET A 52 -22.09 -4.62 -2.00
CA MET A 52 -20.82 -4.29 -2.65
C MET A 52 -20.81 -2.88 -3.25
N GLY A 53 -21.98 -2.35 -3.66
CA GLY A 53 -22.11 -0.97 -4.13
C GLY A 53 -22.05 0.06 -3.00
N VAL A 54 -22.58 -0.25 -1.82
CA VAL A 54 -22.55 0.65 -0.66
C VAL A 54 -21.15 0.75 -0.08
N ALA A 55 -20.40 -0.36 0.01
CA ALA A 55 -19.03 -0.33 0.52
C ALA A 55 -18.07 0.49 -0.36
N ALA A 56 -18.16 0.34 -1.69
CA ALA A 56 -17.37 1.15 -2.62
C ALA A 56 -17.75 2.64 -2.52
N SER A 57 -19.05 2.96 -2.37
CA SER A 57 -19.52 4.34 -2.21
C SER A 57 -19.01 4.97 -0.92
N VAL A 58 -18.94 4.22 0.19
CA VAL A 58 -18.33 4.72 1.45
C VAL A 58 -16.83 4.93 1.30
N ILE A 59 -16.11 4.04 0.60
CA ILE A 59 -14.68 4.21 0.33
C ILE A 59 -14.42 5.44 -0.55
N PHE A 60 -15.17 5.63 -1.64
CA PHE A 60 -15.06 6.82 -2.50
C PHE A 60 -15.55 8.10 -1.79
N PHE A 61 -16.54 8.02 -0.91
CA PHE A 61 -17.00 9.14 -0.10
C PHE A 61 -15.96 9.52 0.97
N LEU A 62 -15.28 8.56 1.60
CA LEU A 62 -14.19 8.83 2.54
C LEU A 62 -12.94 9.36 1.82
N LEU A 63 -12.56 8.79 0.67
CA LEU A 63 -11.50 9.33 -0.19
C LEU A 63 -11.85 10.73 -0.69
N GLY A 64 -13.08 10.93 -1.16
CA GLY A 64 -13.58 12.22 -1.64
C GLY A 64 -13.68 13.26 -0.53
N PHE A 65 -14.09 12.87 0.69
CA PHE A 65 -14.11 13.76 1.85
C PHE A 65 -12.69 14.10 2.33
N TYR A 66 -11.74 13.16 2.28
CA TYR A 66 -10.33 13.41 2.58
C TYR A 66 -9.69 14.34 1.53
N VAL A 67 -9.99 14.13 0.25
CA VAL A 67 -9.54 15.00 -0.86
C VAL A 67 -10.21 16.37 -0.80
N ASN A 68 -11.50 16.47 -0.46
CA ASN A 68 -12.25 17.72 -0.35
C ASN A 68 -11.91 18.54 0.91
N ALA A 69 -11.65 17.87 2.04
CA ALA A 69 -11.11 18.53 3.24
C ALA A 69 -9.71 19.12 2.98
N SER A 70 -8.95 18.54 2.04
CA SER A 70 -7.65 19.05 1.61
C SER A 70 -7.72 20.16 0.55
N LEU A 71 -8.88 20.33 -0.12
CA LEU A 71 -9.10 21.36 -1.15
C LEU A 71 -9.72 22.65 -0.60
N THR A 72 -10.05 22.69 0.69
CA THR A 72 -10.60 23.88 1.38
C THR A 72 -9.62 24.53 2.35
N THR A 73 -8.33 24.21 2.26
CA THR A 73 -7.29 25.04 2.88
C THR A 73 -6.88 26.13 1.91
N SER A 74 -7.53 27.29 2.04
CA SER A 74 -7.03 28.56 1.50
C SER A 74 -5.51 28.62 1.68
N THR A 75 -4.79 28.74 0.57
CA THR A 75 -3.32 28.72 0.49
C THR A 75 -2.66 29.78 1.40
N GLU A 76 -3.40 30.78 1.86
CA GLU A 76 -2.96 31.79 2.81
C GLU A 76 -2.57 31.24 4.20
N GLY A 77 -3.00 30.03 4.58
CA GLY A 77 -2.74 29.45 5.91
C GLY A 77 -1.67 28.35 5.98
N TYR A 78 -1.31 27.70 4.88
CA TYR A 78 -0.54 26.44 4.92
C TYR A 78 0.88 26.62 5.45
N LEU A 79 1.60 27.66 5.01
CA LEU A 79 2.92 27.99 5.55
C LEU A 79 2.86 28.61 6.94
N THR A 80 1.71 29.08 7.41
CA THR A 80 1.59 29.58 8.79
C THR A 80 1.62 28.44 9.81
N GLU A 81 1.36 27.21 9.38
CA GLU A 81 1.36 26.04 10.25
C GLU A 81 2.75 25.45 10.49
N PHE A 82 3.65 25.57 9.51
CA PHE A 82 5.02 25.07 9.57
C PHE A 82 6.00 26.18 9.92
N ASN A 83 7.14 25.82 10.52
CA ASN A 83 8.19 26.78 10.87
C ASN A 83 9.61 26.33 10.52
N TYR A 84 9.76 25.11 9.98
CA TYR A 84 11.01 24.62 9.39
C TYR A 84 10.74 23.91 8.06
N MET A 85 11.71 24.01 7.16
CA MET A 85 11.81 23.24 5.93
C MET A 85 13.06 22.36 6.01
N LEU A 86 12.92 21.09 5.70
CA LEU A 86 14.00 20.11 5.66
C LEU A 86 14.22 19.79 4.18
N LEU A 87 15.35 20.21 3.62
CA LEU A 87 15.72 19.93 2.23
C LEU A 87 16.56 18.66 2.18
N LEU A 88 16.14 17.71 1.34
CA LEU A 88 16.78 16.41 1.17
C LEU A 88 17.76 16.51 0.02
N HIS A 89 19.04 16.31 0.31
CA HIS A 89 20.13 16.40 -0.65
C HIS A 89 20.79 15.04 -0.84
N GLU A 90 20.89 14.62 -2.10
CA GLU A 90 21.55 13.39 -2.51
C GLU A 90 22.83 13.70 -3.27
N ASN A 91 23.82 12.82 -3.12
CA ASN A 91 25.05 12.82 -3.91
C ASN A 91 25.46 11.39 -4.28
N ASP A 92 26.68 11.22 -4.78
CA ASP A 92 27.17 9.92 -5.24
C ASP A 92 27.31 8.86 -4.12
N GLN A 93 27.19 9.25 -2.84
CA GLN A 93 27.17 8.34 -1.70
C GLN A 93 25.76 7.87 -1.34
N PHE A 94 24.71 8.44 -1.96
CA PHE A 94 23.34 8.05 -1.68
C PHE A 94 23.03 6.68 -2.28
N VAL A 95 22.68 5.71 -1.44
CA VAL A 95 22.35 4.34 -1.86
C VAL A 95 20.86 4.12 -1.68
N ALA A 96 20.12 4.37 -2.76
CA ALA A 96 18.70 4.02 -2.83
C ALA A 96 18.55 2.49 -2.79
N GLY A 97 18.14 1.95 -1.63
CA GLY A 97 17.73 0.56 -1.50
C GLY A 97 16.41 0.27 -2.24
N ASN A 98 15.71 -0.80 -1.84
CA ASN A 98 14.40 -1.15 -2.42
C ASN A 98 13.40 0.04 -2.28
N PRO A 99 12.78 0.52 -3.38
CA PRO A 99 11.84 1.65 -3.35
C PRO A 99 10.63 1.46 -2.44
N GLU A 100 10.02 0.27 -2.42
CA GLU A 100 8.84 -0.03 -1.58
C GLU A 100 9.20 0.01 -0.10
N GLN A 101 10.35 -0.59 0.24
CA GLN A 101 10.87 -0.54 1.61
C GLN A 101 11.17 0.89 2.03
N ARG A 102 11.79 1.71 1.17
CA ARG A 102 12.04 3.12 1.46
C ARG A 102 10.74 3.86 1.73
N PHE A 103 9.76 3.72 0.84
CA PHE A 103 8.46 4.35 1.02
C PHE A 103 7.82 3.99 2.37
N GLN A 104 7.85 2.72 2.75
CA GLN A 104 7.36 2.27 4.05
C GLN A 104 8.14 2.88 5.22
N GLU A 105 9.48 2.93 5.15
CA GLU A 105 10.31 3.55 6.19
C GLU A 105 9.99 5.04 6.36
N TYR A 106 9.82 5.80 5.26
CA TYR A 106 9.40 7.20 5.31
C TYR A 106 7.98 7.37 5.86
N ALA A 107 7.03 6.54 5.43
CA ALA A 107 5.65 6.58 5.91
C ALA A 107 5.56 6.28 7.41
N GLN A 108 6.30 5.27 7.89
CA GLN A 108 6.39 4.94 9.32
C GLN A 108 7.04 6.08 10.12
N TRP A 109 8.12 6.66 9.60
CA TRP A 109 8.78 7.79 10.25
C TRP A 109 7.85 9.01 10.38
N MET A 110 7.15 9.38 9.30
CA MET A 110 6.15 10.46 9.35
C MET A 110 4.99 10.11 10.29
N GLY A 111 4.50 8.87 10.27
CA GLY A 111 3.48 8.37 11.18
C GLY A 111 3.87 8.55 12.65
N GLY A 112 5.10 8.18 13.01
CA GLY A 112 5.63 8.37 14.37
C GLY A 112 5.78 9.84 14.79
N ILE A 113 5.88 10.77 13.84
CA ILE A 113 5.87 12.22 14.12
C ILE A 113 4.44 12.69 14.39
N TYR A 114 3.47 12.22 13.60
CA TYR A 114 2.05 12.49 13.83
C TYR A 114 1.57 11.96 15.18
N GLU A 115 1.99 10.77 15.58
CA GLU A 115 1.67 10.17 16.89
C GLU A 115 2.19 11.02 18.06
N LYS A 116 3.28 11.77 17.87
CA LYS A 116 3.81 12.74 18.84
C LYS A 116 3.05 14.07 18.85
N GLY A 117 2.00 14.20 18.04
CA GLY A 117 1.21 15.43 17.90
C GLY A 117 1.91 16.54 17.12
N LEU A 118 2.98 16.22 16.39
CA LEU A 118 3.71 17.18 15.56
C LEU A 118 3.16 17.18 14.12
N LYS A 119 3.29 18.30 13.42
CA LYS A 119 2.87 18.43 12.02
C LYS A 119 4.07 18.26 11.10
N ILE A 120 3.95 17.36 10.13
CA ILE A 120 4.94 17.17 9.06
C ILE A 120 4.22 16.92 7.73
N ASP A 121 4.71 17.53 6.67
CA ASP A 121 4.28 17.25 5.31
C ASP A 121 5.51 17.21 4.39
N GLY A 122 5.43 16.63 3.19
CA GLY A 122 6.57 16.59 2.31
C GLY A 122 6.28 16.03 0.93
N GLN A 123 7.23 16.28 0.02
CA GLN A 123 7.09 15.92 -1.38
C GLN A 123 8.45 15.54 -1.98
N GLU A 124 8.45 14.50 -2.79
CA GLU A 124 9.59 14.15 -3.65
C GLU A 124 9.71 15.15 -4.81
N LEU A 125 10.94 15.55 -5.10
CA LEU A 125 11.29 16.42 -6.21
C LEU A 125 12.01 15.62 -7.29
N ALA A 126 11.74 15.96 -8.55
CA ALA A 126 12.51 15.41 -9.65
C ALA A 126 13.99 15.83 -9.54
N ARG A 127 14.91 14.89 -9.76
CA ARG A 127 16.37 15.16 -9.75
C ARG A 127 16.81 16.23 -10.75
N LYS A 128 16.05 16.42 -11.83
CA LYS A 128 16.30 17.43 -12.87
C LYS A 128 15.18 18.45 -12.86
N GLY A 129 15.57 19.72 -12.69
CA GLY A 129 14.73 20.88 -12.95
C GLY A 129 15.22 21.66 -14.17
N THR A 130 14.61 22.80 -14.43
CA THR A 130 15.10 23.78 -15.39
C THR A 130 15.43 25.07 -14.63
N ASP A 131 16.65 25.54 -14.79
CA ASP A 131 17.06 26.82 -14.24
C ASP A 131 16.63 27.94 -15.19
N ILE A 132 15.98 28.98 -14.66
CA ILE A 132 15.64 30.18 -15.44
C ILE A 132 16.89 31.01 -15.75
N GLN A 133 17.90 30.95 -14.89
CA GLN A 133 19.23 31.51 -15.07
C GLN A 133 20.26 30.49 -14.60
N SER A 134 21.39 30.37 -15.28
CA SER A 134 22.40 29.38 -14.92
C SER A 134 22.82 29.51 -13.46
N ILE A 135 22.48 28.50 -12.66
CA ILE A 135 22.93 28.40 -11.28
C ILE A 135 24.30 27.71 -11.33
N ILE A 136 25.32 28.33 -10.72
CA ILE A 136 26.59 27.65 -10.46
C ILE A 136 26.33 26.63 -9.34
N SER A 137 25.81 25.48 -9.72
CA SER A 137 25.55 24.37 -8.81
C SER A 137 26.71 23.38 -8.84
N ASN A 138 27.07 22.87 -7.66
CA ASN A 138 27.97 21.74 -7.56
C ASN A 138 27.24 20.49 -8.10
N LYS A 139 27.58 20.06 -9.32
CA LYS A 139 26.88 18.99 -10.07
C LYS A 139 26.77 17.64 -9.36
N SER A 140 27.43 17.45 -8.22
CA SER A 140 27.37 16.22 -7.43
C SER A 140 26.24 16.23 -6.39
N HIS A 141 25.64 17.38 -6.05
CA HIS A 141 24.62 17.49 -5.00
C HIS A 141 23.27 17.94 -5.59
N PHE A 142 22.21 17.16 -5.36
CA PHE A 142 20.87 17.40 -5.88
C PHE A 142 19.86 17.45 -4.75
N THR A 143 18.98 18.45 -4.76
CA THR A 143 17.80 18.45 -3.88
C THR A 143 16.72 17.55 -4.49
N THR A 144 16.38 16.45 -3.82
CA THR A 144 15.45 15.42 -4.32
C THR A 144 14.15 15.36 -3.53
N GLY A 145 13.99 16.20 -2.52
CA GLY A 145 12.77 16.28 -1.74
C GLY A 145 12.80 17.38 -0.72
N TYR A 146 11.64 17.62 -0.09
CA TYR A 146 11.55 18.45 1.10
C TYR A 146 10.50 17.91 2.08
N PHE A 147 10.68 18.23 3.36
CA PHE A 147 9.61 18.20 4.35
C PHE A 147 9.36 19.59 4.94
N LEU A 148 8.12 19.91 5.22
CA LEU A 148 7.69 21.02 6.06
C LEU A 148 7.40 20.48 7.45
N LEU A 149 7.97 21.12 8.47
CA LEU A 149 7.90 20.66 9.85
C LEU A 149 7.44 21.79 10.77
N LYS A 150 6.52 21.47 11.68
CA LYS A 150 6.22 22.29 12.85
C LYS A 150 6.96 21.71 14.06
N ALA A 151 7.94 22.43 14.55
CA ALA A 151 8.70 22.07 15.74
C ALA A 151 8.83 23.27 16.71
N PRO A 152 8.94 23.05 18.03
CA PRO A 152 9.04 24.13 19.01
C PRO A 152 10.32 24.97 18.86
N ASN A 153 11.42 24.38 18.38
CA ASN A 153 12.71 25.03 18.23
C ASN A 153 13.62 24.24 17.27
N LEU A 154 14.76 24.84 16.89
CA LEU A 154 15.72 24.25 15.96
C LEU A 154 16.29 22.92 16.47
N LYS A 155 16.49 22.79 17.79
CA LYS A 155 17.02 21.55 18.39
C LYS A 155 16.06 20.37 18.18
N GLU A 156 14.75 20.60 18.36
CA GLU A 156 13.74 19.57 18.10
C GLU A 156 13.65 19.24 16.61
N ALA A 157 13.71 20.25 15.74
CA ALA A 157 13.77 20.04 14.29
C ALA A 157 15.00 19.21 13.88
N GLN A 158 16.16 19.46 14.50
CA GLN A 158 17.38 18.68 14.30
C GLN A 158 17.22 17.23 14.76
N ALA A 159 16.65 17.00 15.94
CA ALA A 159 16.42 15.64 16.44
C ALA A 159 15.50 14.84 15.50
N ILE A 160 14.43 15.48 14.99
CA ILE A 160 13.53 14.87 14.02
C ILE A 160 14.26 14.59 12.71
N ALA A 161 14.99 15.55 12.16
CA ALA A 161 15.75 15.39 10.93
C ALA A 161 16.80 14.26 11.02
N GLN A 162 17.50 14.13 12.16
CA GLN A 162 18.48 13.06 12.38
C GLN A 162 17.86 11.67 12.37
N SER A 163 16.59 11.54 12.75
CA SER A 163 15.86 10.27 12.71
C SER A 163 15.28 9.93 11.33
N CYS A 164 15.37 10.84 10.36
CA CYS A 164 14.81 10.66 9.03
C CYS A 164 15.53 9.51 8.28
N PRO A 165 14.79 8.59 7.62
CA PRO A 165 15.38 7.52 6.81
C PRO A 165 16.35 8.03 5.74
N HIS A 166 16.22 9.27 5.29
CA HIS A 166 17.12 9.87 4.31
C HIS A 166 18.59 9.81 4.74
N VAL A 167 18.86 10.07 6.02
CA VAL A 167 20.22 10.05 6.60
C VAL A 167 20.81 8.63 6.57
N LYS A 168 19.99 7.61 6.84
CA LYS A 168 20.39 6.20 6.81
C LYS A 168 20.91 5.76 5.43
N TYR A 169 20.39 6.36 4.36
CA TYR A 169 20.80 6.04 2.98
C TYR A 169 21.99 6.87 2.48
N GLY A 170 22.66 7.62 3.36
CA GLY A 170 23.78 8.50 2.99
C GLY A 170 23.33 9.87 2.46
N GLY A 171 22.03 10.18 2.55
CA GLY A 171 21.49 11.48 2.19
C GLY A 171 21.82 12.54 3.23
N GLN A 172 21.82 13.81 2.82
CA GLN A 172 22.07 14.97 3.66
C GLN A 172 20.77 15.75 3.84
N ILE A 173 20.55 16.28 5.04
CA ILE A 173 19.37 17.12 5.32
C ILE A 173 19.83 18.50 5.73
N GLU A 174 19.38 19.52 5.00
CA GLU A 174 19.54 20.92 5.38
C GLU A 174 18.25 21.42 6.04
N ILE A 175 18.36 22.03 7.23
CA ILE A 175 17.21 22.53 7.98
C ILE A 175 17.17 24.05 7.87
N LYS A 176 16.08 24.60 7.32
CA LYS A 176 15.85 26.04 7.17
C LYS A 176 14.65 26.49 7.98
N PRO A 177 14.79 27.45 8.91
CA PRO A 177 13.65 28.12 9.50
C PRO A 177 12.83 28.86 8.44
N ILE A 178 11.50 28.79 8.53
CA ILE A 178 10.59 29.55 7.67
C ILE A 178 10.29 30.86 8.38
N LEU A 179 10.67 31.97 7.76
CA LEU A 179 10.36 33.31 8.27
C LEU A 179 8.93 33.69 7.86
N LYS A 180 8.15 34.18 8.84
CA LYS A 180 6.82 34.75 8.59
C LYS A 180 6.98 36.25 8.35
N HIS A 181 6.39 36.74 7.28
CA HIS A 181 6.33 38.17 6.93
C HIS A 181 4.93 38.72 7.22
#